data_AF-A0A699K571-F1
#
_entry.id   AF-A0A699K571-F1
#
_cell.length_a   1.000
_cell.length_b   1.000
_cell.length_c   1.000
_cell.angle_alpha   90.00
_cell.angle_beta   90.00
_cell.angle_gamma   90.00
#
_symmetry.space_group_name_H-M   'P 1'
#
loop_
_entity.id
_entity.type
_entity.pdbx_description
1 polymer ?
#
loop_
_entity_poly.entity_id
_entity_poly.type
_entity_poly.pdbx_seq_one_letter_code
_entity_poly.pdbx_strand_id
1 'polypeptide(L)'
;INESKYSLESLKKYSFESCNPVDTPMVKKSKLDEDKEGKAVDLLHYRGMIGTLLYLTAICMCARYQARPTEKHIHAVKRIFRYLYGTVNRGLWYPKDSSVALKAFVDADHAGCQDTRRSTSGSV
;
A
#
# COMPACT_ATOMS: atom_id res chain seq x y z
N ILE A 1 -4.94 -17.40 10.75
CA ILE A 1 -4.82 -16.59 9.51
C ILE A 1 -3.34 -16.59 9.16
N ASN A 2 -2.98 -16.97 7.93
CA ASN A 2 -1.58 -17.01 7.49
C ASN A 2 -1.34 -15.86 6.52
N GLU A 3 -0.72 -14.79 7.02
CA GLU A 3 -0.40 -13.56 6.26
C GLU A 3 0.45 -13.84 5.02
N SER A 4 1.38 -14.79 5.11
CA SER A 4 2.25 -15.17 4.00
C SER A 4 1.46 -15.83 2.87
N LYS A 5 0.49 -16.69 3.20
CA LYS A 5 -0.38 -17.33 2.19
C LYS A 5 -1.23 -16.30 1.45
N TYR A 6 -1.86 -15.38 2.17
CA TYR A 6 -2.67 -14.31 1.56
C TYR A 6 -1.82 -13.40 0.66
N SER A 7 -0.62 -13.05 1.11
CA SER A 7 0.32 -12.23 0.33
C SER A 7 0.74 -12.92 -0.96
N LEU A 8 1.04 -14.22 -0.92
CA LEU A 8 1.43 -15.01 -2.09
C LEU A 8 0.31 -15.16 -3.12
N GLU A 9 -0.92 -15.44 -2.69
CA GLU A 9 -2.09 -15.52 -3.59
C GLU A 9 -2.35 -14.16 -4.27
N SER A 10 -2.16 -13.08 -3.54
CA SER A 10 -2.26 -11.71 -4.06
C SER A 10 -1.18 -11.41 -5.11
N LEU A 11 0.06 -11.82 -4.84
CA LEU A 11 1.18 -11.67 -5.78
C LEU A 11 0.95 -12.50 -7.05
N LYS A 12 0.42 -13.72 -6.91
CA LYS A 12 0.04 -14.60 -8.02
C LYS A 12 -0.98 -13.96 -8.95
N LYS A 13 -2.05 -13.42 -8.37
CA LYS A 13 -3.16 -12.79 -9.09
C LYS A 13 -2.71 -11.66 -10.03
N TYR A 14 -1.67 -10.92 -9.66
CA TYR A 14 -1.16 -9.78 -10.43
C TYR A 14 0.19 -10.05 -11.11
N SER A 15 0.63 -11.31 -11.18
CA SER A 15 1.88 -11.74 -11.83
C SER A 15 3.15 -11.13 -11.22
N PHE A 16 3.21 -11.03 -9.89
CA PHE A 16 4.38 -10.56 -9.12
C PHE A 16 5.17 -11.69 -8.43
N GLU A 17 4.97 -12.95 -8.81
CA GLU A 17 5.60 -14.13 -8.19
C GLU A 17 7.13 -14.21 -8.38
N SER A 18 7.67 -13.51 -9.37
CA SER A 18 9.10 -13.54 -9.76
C SER A 18 9.69 -12.13 -9.95
N CYS A 19 9.10 -11.13 -9.30
CA CYS A 19 9.56 -9.75 -9.45
C CYS A 19 10.82 -9.46 -8.62
N ASN A 20 11.65 -8.53 -9.09
CA ASN A 20 12.78 -8.05 -8.29
C ASN A 20 12.25 -7.30 -7.06
N PRO A 21 12.56 -7.73 -5.82
CA PRO A 21 12.06 -7.07 -4.62
C PRO A 21 12.60 -5.65 -4.48
N VAL A 22 11.90 -4.83 -3.69
CA VAL A 22 12.38 -3.50 -3.28
C VAL A 22 12.26 -3.36 -1.77
N ASP A 23 13.19 -2.66 -1.14
CA ASP A 23 13.20 -2.53 0.33
C ASP A 23 12.17 -1.55 0.88
N THR A 24 11.57 -0.73 0.02
CA THR A 24 10.64 0.33 0.41
C THR A 24 9.36 0.30 -0.42
N PRO A 25 8.18 0.34 0.21
CA PRO A 25 6.90 0.36 -0.51
C PRO A 25 6.71 1.67 -1.28
N MET A 26 7.26 2.77 -0.75
CA MET A 26 7.18 4.10 -1.35
C MET A 26 8.48 4.87 -1.10
N VAL A 27 8.87 5.76 -2.01
CA VAL A 27 10.09 6.56 -1.85
C VAL A 27 9.79 7.72 -0.91
N LYS A 28 10.65 8.00 0.08
CA LYS A 28 10.45 9.03 1.13
C LYS A 28 10.10 10.44 0.62
N LYS A 29 10.35 10.75 -0.66
CA LYS A 29 10.05 12.05 -1.30
C LYS A 29 9.21 11.92 -2.57
N SER A 30 8.74 10.73 -2.95
CA SER A 30 7.81 10.61 -4.08
C SER A 30 6.44 11.10 -3.61
N LYS A 31 6.16 12.38 -3.85
CA LYS A 31 4.82 12.93 -3.70
C LYS A 31 3.96 12.28 -4.80
N LEU A 32 3.01 11.45 -4.40
CA LEU A 32 1.89 11.12 -5.27
C LEU A 32 1.00 12.35 -5.27
N ASP A 33 0.70 12.85 -6.45
CA ASP A 33 -0.09 14.05 -6.71
C ASP A 33 -1.18 13.76 -7.73
N GLU A 34 -2.21 14.61 -7.79
CA GLU A 34 -3.20 14.54 -8.86
C GLU A 34 -2.56 14.84 -10.22
N ASP A 35 -2.23 13.78 -10.94
CA ASP A 35 -1.65 13.88 -12.29
C ASP A 35 -2.72 14.24 -13.32
N LYS A 36 -2.94 15.55 -13.54
CA LYS A 36 -4.08 16.01 -14.34
C LYS A 36 -4.00 15.62 -15.81
N GLU A 37 -2.78 15.62 -16.34
CA GLU A 37 -2.42 15.33 -17.72
C GLU A 37 -1.99 13.88 -17.93
N GLY A 38 -1.91 13.10 -16.85
CA GLY A 38 -1.51 11.70 -16.88
C GLY A 38 -2.48 10.85 -17.68
N LYS A 39 -1.92 9.88 -18.41
CA LYS A 39 -2.73 8.88 -19.12
C LYS A 39 -3.52 8.05 -18.11
N ALA A 40 -4.85 8.08 -18.27
CA ALA A 40 -5.75 7.29 -17.45
C ALA A 40 -5.49 5.79 -17.64
N VAL A 41 -5.68 5.03 -16.58
CA VAL A 41 -5.56 3.57 -16.62
C VAL A 41 -6.87 2.90 -16.25
N ASP A 42 -6.96 1.59 -16.50
CA ASP A 42 -8.17 0.83 -16.18
C ASP A 42 -8.51 0.92 -14.68
N LEU A 43 -9.67 1.51 -14.42
CA LEU A 43 -10.24 1.74 -13.11
C LEU A 43 -10.51 0.43 -12.36
N LEU A 44 -11.03 -0.58 -13.05
CA LEU A 44 -11.40 -1.86 -12.44
C LEU A 44 -10.14 -2.61 -11.99
N HIS A 45 -9.13 -2.65 -12.84
CA HIS A 45 -7.84 -3.23 -12.50
C HIS A 45 -7.19 -2.52 -11.32
N TYR A 46 -7.12 -1.18 -11.35
CA TYR A 46 -6.54 -0.39 -10.26
C TYR A 46 -7.26 -0.59 -8.92
N ARG A 47 -8.60 -0.55 -8.93
CA ARG A 47 -9.41 -0.74 -7.73
C ARG A 47 -9.25 -2.15 -7.17
N GLY A 48 -9.15 -3.16 -8.03
CA GLY A 48 -8.87 -4.54 -7.62
C GLY A 48 -7.51 -4.68 -6.94
N MET A 49 -6.47 -4.05 -7.50
CA MET A 49 -5.12 -4.04 -6.90
C MET A 49 -5.14 -3.39 -5.51
N ILE A 50 -5.73 -2.20 -5.39
CA ILE A 50 -5.85 -1.47 -4.12
C ILE A 50 -6.63 -2.29 -3.08
N GLY A 51 -7.75 -2.91 -3.48
CA GLY A 51 -8.58 -3.74 -2.60
C GLY A 51 -7.86 -4.99 -2.09
N THR A 52 -6.96 -5.57 -2.89
CA THR A 52 -6.16 -6.73 -2.48
C THR A 52 -5.08 -6.35 -1.47
N LEU A 53 -4.68 -5.09 -1.45
CA LEU A 53 -3.63 -4.61 -0.57
C LEU A 53 -4.19 -4.17 0.81
N LEU A 54 -5.50 -3.89 0.94
CA LEU A 54 -6.19 -3.00 1.92
C LEU A 54 -5.64 -2.89 3.36
N TYR A 55 -4.89 -3.87 3.85
CA TYR A 55 -4.29 -3.89 5.18
C TYR A 55 -2.95 -3.13 5.33
N LEU A 56 -2.37 -2.55 4.27
CA LEU A 56 -1.10 -1.79 4.37
C LEU A 56 -1.29 -0.27 4.41
N THR A 57 -0.57 0.42 5.30
CA THR A 57 -0.62 1.88 5.47
C THR A 57 -0.28 2.68 4.21
N ALA A 58 0.61 2.18 3.34
CA ALA A 58 0.99 2.80 2.07
C ALA A 58 -0.18 2.94 1.07
N ILE A 59 -1.28 2.20 1.28
CA ILE A 59 -2.44 2.18 0.39
C ILE A 59 -3.36 3.36 0.61
N CYS A 60 -3.44 3.88 1.84
CA CYS A 60 -4.29 5.03 2.14
C CYS A 60 -3.98 6.20 1.19
N MET A 61 -2.70 6.39 0.84
CA MET A 61 -2.26 7.39 -0.13
C MET A 61 -2.71 7.05 -1.56
N CYS A 62 -2.53 5.80 -2.00
CA CYS A 62 -2.88 5.39 -3.37
C CYS A 62 -4.41 5.28 -3.59
N ALA A 63 -5.18 4.96 -2.55
CA ALA A 63 -6.63 4.80 -2.61
C ALA A 63 -7.37 6.12 -2.95
N ARG A 64 -6.75 7.27 -2.69
CA ARG A 64 -7.30 8.61 -3.02
C ARG A 64 -7.53 8.80 -4.51
N TYR A 65 -6.72 8.14 -5.35
CA TYR A 65 -6.78 8.30 -6.80
C TYR A 65 -7.68 7.25 -7.49
N GLN A 66 -8.55 6.56 -6.74
CA GLN A 66 -9.49 5.57 -7.31
C GLN A 66 -10.47 6.14 -8.33
N ALA A 67 -10.83 7.43 -8.22
CA ALA A 67 -11.74 8.08 -9.17
C ALA A 67 -11.11 8.29 -10.55
N ARG A 68 -9.78 8.52 -10.59
CA ARG A 68 -9.02 8.68 -11.83
C ARG A 68 -7.56 8.27 -11.64
N PRO A 69 -7.24 6.96 -11.70
CA PRO A 69 -5.87 6.49 -11.62
C PRO A 69 -5.14 6.79 -12.93
N THR A 70 -3.86 7.14 -12.81
CA THR A 70 -2.97 7.40 -13.95
C THR A 70 -1.80 6.41 -13.94
N GLU A 71 -1.00 6.40 -15.00
CA GLU A 71 0.17 5.51 -15.09
C GLU A 71 1.14 5.70 -13.90
N LYS A 72 1.28 6.94 -13.39
CA LYS A 72 2.05 7.23 -12.16
C LYS A 72 1.50 6.48 -10.95
N HIS A 73 0.18 6.51 -10.75
CA HIS A 73 -0.48 5.82 -9.65
C HIS A 73 -0.31 4.30 -9.74
N ILE A 74 -0.48 3.71 -10.93
CA ILE A 74 -0.23 2.28 -11.12
C ILE A 74 1.23 1.91 -10.85
N HIS A 75 2.18 2.73 -11.29
CA HIS A 75 3.60 2.45 -11.03
C HIS A 75 3.91 2.39 -9.54
N ALA A 76 3.31 3.28 -8.74
CA ALA A 76 3.42 3.25 -7.28
C ALA A 76 2.83 1.97 -6.68
N VAL A 77 1.65 1.54 -7.13
CA VAL A 77 1.03 0.29 -6.65
C VAL A 77 1.87 -0.93 -7.03
N LYS A 78 2.42 -0.97 -8.25
CA LYS A 78 3.35 -2.05 -8.67
C LYS A 78 4.60 -2.10 -7.79
N ARG A 79 5.11 -0.95 -7.33
CA ARG A 79 6.23 -0.89 -6.37
C ARG A 79 5.84 -1.51 -5.02
N ILE A 80 4.63 -1.28 -4.54
CA ILE A 80 4.12 -1.88 -3.29
C ILE A 80 4.07 -3.42 -3.42
N PHE A 81 3.59 -3.95 -4.55
CA PHE A 81 3.63 -5.40 -4.79
C PHE A 81 5.07 -5.97 -4.79
N ARG A 82 6.03 -5.25 -5.37
CA ARG A 82 7.46 -5.64 -5.32
C ARG A 82 8.03 -5.62 -3.90
N TYR A 83 7.62 -4.66 -3.08
CA TYR A 83 7.99 -4.62 -1.67
C TYR A 83 7.42 -5.83 -0.93
N LEU A 84 6.12 -6.10 -1.13
CA LEU A 84 5.46 -7.23 -0.51
C LEU A 84 6.13 -8.56 -0.81
N TYR A 85 6.54 -8.78 -2.06
CA TYR A 85 7.30 -9.96 -2.45
C TYR A 85 8.58 -10.14 -1.61
N GLY A 86 9.33 -9.05 -1.38
CA GLY A 86 10.54 -9.06 -0.55
C GLY A 86 10.28 -9.24 0.95
N THR A 87 9.06 -8.96 1.42
CA THR A 87 8.70 -9.01 2.84
C THR A 87 7.77 -10.17 3.23
N VAL A 88 7.36 -11.04 2.30
CA VAL A 88 6.47 -12.19 2.59
C VAL A 88 6.99 -13.05 3.74
N ASN A 89 8.32 -13.17 3.86
CA ASN A 89 8.99 -13.97 4.89
C ASN A 89 9.29 -13.19 6.19
N ARG A 90 9.00 -11.88 6.25
CA ARG A 90 9.24 -11.02 7.43
C ARG A 90 8.01 -10.92 8.34
N GLY A 91 7.34 -12.04 8.58
CA GLY A 91 6.15 -12.10 9.41
C GLY A 91 6.45 -11.85 10.90
N LEU A 92 5.58 -11.08 11.57
CA LEU A 92 5.53 -11.03 13.03
C LEU A 92 4.90 -12.33 13.54
N TRP A 93 5.65 -13.11 14.31
CA TRP A 93 5.12 -14.30 14.98
C TRP A 93 4.80 -13.96 16.43
N TYR A 94 3.52 -14.07 16.80
CA TYR A 94 3.07 -13.88 18.18
C TYR A 94 2.81 -15.27 18.81
N PRO A 95 3.73 -15.78 19.64
CA PRO A 95 3.48 -17.01 20.39
C PRO A 95 2.31 -16.81 21.34
N LYS A 96 1.41 -17.80 21.40
CA LYS A 96 0.20 -17.81 22.23
C LYS A 96 0.49 -17.58 23.73
N ASP A 97 1.70 -17.92 24.18
CA ASP A 97 2.11 -17.88 25.58
C ASP A 97 3.01 -16.68 25.92
N SER A 98 3.13 -15.70 25.02
CA SER A 98 3.93 -14.50 25.27
C SER A 98 3.11 -13.41 25.97
N SER A 99 3.61 -12.92 27.11
CA SER A 99 3.07 -11.73 27.78
C SER A 99 3.49 -10.46 27.01
N VAL A 100 3.02 -10.30 25.78
CA VAL A 100 3.29 -9.12 24.97
C VAL A 100 2.42 -7.97 25.47
N ALA A 101 3.03 -6.99 26.12
CA ALA A 101 2.36 -5.73 26.42
C ALA A 101 2.17 -4.94 25.11
N LEU A 102 0.92 -4.90 24.62
CA LEU A 102 0.57 -4.13 23.43
C LEU A 102 0.68 -2.63 23.74
N LYS A 103 1.66 -1.94 23.14
CA LYS A 103 1.74 -0.48 23.13
C LYS A 103 1.28 0.04 21.76
N ALA A 104 0.15 0.73 21.74
CA ALA A 104 -0.33 1.42 20.55
C ALA A 104 0.19 2.87 20.53
N PHE A 105 0.62 3.34 19.36
CA PHE A 105 0.97 4.72 19.11
C PHE A 105 0.09 5.25 17.98
N VAL A 106 -0.38 6.49 18.09
CA VAL A 106 -1.17 7.17 17.06
C VAL A 106 -0.37 8.37 16.57
N ASP A 107 -0.14 8.44 15.26
CA ASP A 107 0.52 9.57 14.61
C ASP A 107 -0.53 10.49 13.99
N ALA A 108 -0.55 11.75 14.41
CA ALA A 108 -1.46 12.78 13.92
C ALA A 108 -0.68 13.71 13.00
N ASP A 109 -0.98 13.66 11.70
CA ASP A 109 -0.26 14.44 10.71
C ASP A 109 -1.12 15.63 10.22
N HIS A 110 -0.92 16.82 10.78
CA HIS A 110 -1.65 18.00 10.32
C HIS A 110 -1.24 18.38 8.88
N ALA A 111 -2.21 18.49 7.98
CA ALA A 111 -2.01 18.84 6.56
C ALA A 111 -1.02 17.95 5.78
N GLY A 112 -0.94 16.67 6.11
CA GLY A 112 -0.05 15.70 5.46
C GLY A 112 -0.33 15.45 3.98
N CYS A 113 -1.57 15.65 3.51
CA CYS A 113 -1.89 15.60 2.09
C CYS A 113 -1.59 16.95 1.40
N GLN A 114 -0.75 16.96 0.36
CA GLN A 114 -0.49 18.19 -0.40
C GLN A 114 -1.70 18.65 -1.21
N ASP A 115 -2.44 17.70 -1.80
CA ASP A 115 -3.56 18.00 -2.70
C ASP A 115 -4.76 18.60 -1.95
N THR A 116 -5.07 18.06 -0.77
CA THR A 116 -6.28 18.44 -0.02
C THR A 116 -6.01 19.18 1.27
N ARG A 117 -4.73 19.27 1.69
CA ARG A 117 -4.31 19.83 3.00
C ARG A 117 -4.99 19.17 4.20
N ARG A 118 -5.54 17.96 4.02
CA ARG A 118 -6.15 17.14 5.06
C ARG A 118 -5.12 16.19 5.68
N SER A 119 -5.36 15.81 6.93
CA SER A 119 -4.59 14.78 7.63
C SER A 119 -4.75 13.43 6.95
N THR A 120 -3.70 12.63 6.98
CA THR A 120 -3.64 11.28 6.43
C THR A 120 -4.23 10.26 7.39
N SER A 121 -4.30 10.59 8.69
CA SER A 121 -4.87 9.75 9.77
C SER A 121 -6.28 10.17 10.26
N GLY A 122 -7.06 10.91 9.47
CA GLY A 122 -8.39 11.37 9.88
C GLY A 122 -9.46 10.27 9.84
N SER A 123 -9.86 9.76 11.00
CA SER A 123 -11.14 9.06 11.22
C SER A 123 -12.28 10.08 11.32
N VAL A 124 -13.42 9.80 10.68
CA VAL A 124 -14.73 10.38 11.02
C VAL A 124 -15.38 9.47 12.06
#